data_AF-A0A3D3FWX8-F1
#
_entry.id   AF-A0A3D3FWX8-F1
#
_cell.length_a   1.000
_cell.length_b   1.000
_cell.length_c   1.000
_cell.angle_alpha   90.00
_cell.angle_beta   90.00
_cell.angle_gamma   90.00
#
_symmetry.space_group_name_H-M   'P 1'
#
loop_
_entity.id
_entity.type
_entity.pdbx_description
1 polymer ?
#
loop_
_entity_poly.entity_id
_entity_poly.type
_entity_poly.pdbx_seq_one_letter_code
_entity_poly.pdbx_strand_id
1 'polypeptide(L)'
;MPDPNEERLKYLFNASAIEVPKAVEGQKRKFKGTAYAGGRVDGHWYWGRSGVVFDLDGIEIDKPTALLEEHFGSSRIGVVQTVDTNGKIDVSGDFLTNAKAQEIVQDSDDGFPFQMSMMIDPGSIEEVSQGKSVTVNGQSFEGPITIFRQNRIREFTICSTGADRNTSIKAFSGKANPNPTKEDTNVTELEKAQQAKEQAERERDDALTELKQFKAQKRADEITALETELKTQFSAEDKTAYTNMDDSVFTFAAKQLRQFSASNTQPPAGQQQQPVPAVNPAFAHLFSHQANPGQGGQSNHNDTHKFTSGAQAFAEQKGK
;
A
#
# COMPACT_ATOMS: atom_id res chain seq x y z
N MET A 1 14.93 -17.30 -6.64
CA MET A 1 14.31 -17.10 -7.97
C MET A 1 12.99 -17.84 -7.89
N PRO A 2 11.83 -17.16 -8.00
CA PRO A 2 10.56 -17.85 -8.17
C PRO A 2 10.62 -18.72 -9.45
N ASP A 3 9.82 -19.78 -9.49
CA ASP A 3 9.71 -20.65 -10.67
C ASP A 3 9.31 -19.76 -11.87
N PRO A 4 9.97 -19.85 -13.04
CA PRO A 4 9.58 -19.09 -14.24
C PRO A 4 8.08 -19.21 -14.59
N ASN A 5 7.43 -20.30 -14.18
CA ASN A 5 5.99 -20.45 -14.32
C ASN A 5 5.20 -19.54 -13.36
N GLU A 6 5.63 -19.35 -12.11
CA GLU A 6 4.94 -18.49 -11.13
C GLU A 6 4.90 -17.02 -11.57
N GLU A 7 5.97 -16.52 -12.18
CA GLU A 7 6.04 -15.15 -12.70
C GLU A 7 5.08 -14.91 -13.86
N ARG A 8 4.77 -15.94 -14.67
CA ARG A 8 3.76 -15.85 -15.73
C ARG A 8 2.34 -15.89 -15.15
N LEU A 9 2.12 -16.73 -14.13
CA LEU A 9 0.81 -16.93 -13.52
C LEU A 9 0.22 -15.66 -12.88
N LYS A 10 1.05 -14.66 -12.54
CA LYS A 10 0.56 -13.38 -11.98
C LYS A 10 -0.17 -12.49 -13.00
N TYR A 11 -0.13 -12.88 -14.27
CA TYR A 11 -0.69 -12.14 -15.40
C TYR A 11 -1.80 -12.91 -16.13
N LEU A 12 -2.26 -14.02 -15.54
CA LEU A 12 -3.36 -14.82 -16.07
C LEU A 12 -4.62 -14.52 -15.24
N PHE A 13 -5.70 -14.16 -15.93
CA PHE A 13 -6.94 -13.78 -15.27
C PHE A 13 -8.10 -14.48 -15.92
N ASN A 14 -8.91 -15.14 -15.10
CA ASN A 14 -10.16 -15.73 -15.52
C ASN A 14 -11.30 -14.73 -15.41
N ALA A 15 -12.30 -14.95 -16.25
CA ALA A 15 -13.49 -14.13 -16.35
C ALA A 15 -14.73 -15.02 -16.44
N SER A 16 -15.80 -14.45 -16.99
CA SER A 16 -17.12 -15.07 -17.02
C SER A 16 -17.17 -16.34 -17.87
N ALA A 17 -18.30 -17.04 -17.77
CA ALA A 17 -18.59 -18.21 -18.60
C ALA A 17 -18.49 -17.87 -20.10
N ILE A 18 -18.04 -18.85 -20.89
CA ILE A 18 -18.06 -18.75 -22.35
C ILE A 18 -19.39 -19.28 -22.90
N GLU A 19 -19.92 -18.62 -23.92
CA GLU A 19 -21.06 -19.07 -24.68
C GLU A 19 -20.60 -19.79 -25.96
N VAL A 20 -21.14 -20.99 -26.19
CA VAL A 20 -20.89 -21.80 -27.40
C VAL A 20 -22.24 -22.06 -28.11
N PRO A 21 -22.76 -21.06 -28.88
CA PRO A 21 -24.14 -21.08 -29.39
C PRO A 21 -24.32 -22.13 -30.46
N LYS A 22 -25.35 -23.00 -30.38
CA LYS A 22 -25.55 -24.22 -31.22
C LYS A 22 -25.11 -24.11 -32.69
N ALA A 23 -24.66 -25.23 -33.24
CA ALA A 23 -24.14 -25.32 -34.60
C ALA A 23 -25.16 -24.81 -35.64
N VAL A 24 -24.65 -24.09 -36.64
CA VAL A 24 -25.39 -23.67 -37.82
C VAL A 24 -24.84 -24.43 -39.02
N GLU A 25 -25.72 -25.04 -39.80
CA GLU A 25 -25.33 -25.86 -40.94
C GLU A 25 -24.44 -25.08 -41.92
N GLY A 26 -23.34 -25.71 -42.36
CA GLY A 26 -22.36 -25.10 -43.26
C GLY A 26 -21.44 -24.05 -42.63
N GLN A 27 -21.52 -23.80 -41.32
CA GLN A 27 -20.65 -22.84 -40.63
C GLN A 27 -19.74 -23.51 -39.60
N LYS A 28 -18.58 -22.89 -39.33
CA LYS A 28 -17.74 -23.29 -38.19
C LYS A 28 -18.48 -23.03 -36.88
N ARG A 29 -18.20 -23.86 -35.86
CA ARG A 29 -18.74 -23.66 -34.51
C ARG A 29 -18.23 -22.32 -33.96
N LYS A 30 -19.12 -21.53 -33.38
CA LYS A 30 -18.81 -20.19 -32.86
C LYS A 30 -18.65 -20.20 -31.34
N PHE A 31 -17.95 -19.20 -30.84
CA PHE A 31 -17.91 -18.85 -29.42
C PHE A 31 -18.09 -17.35 -29.20
N LYS A 32 -18.56 -16.99 -28.01
CA LYS A 32 -18.58 -15.64 -27.48
C LYS A 32 -18.22 -15.66 -26.00
N GLY A 33 -17.52 -14.64 -25.52
CA GLY A 33 -17.25 -14.53 -24.09
C GLY A 33 -16.78 -13.15 -23.69
N THR A 34 -16.93 -12.83 -22.41
CA THR A 34 -16.37 -11.63 -21.79
C THR A 34 -15.09 -12.01 -21.07
N ALA A 35 -13.95 -11.57 -21.60
CA ALA A 35 -12.64 -11.83 -21.02
C ALA A 35 -12.31 -10.85 -19.89
N TYR A 36 -12.93 -9.67 -19.87
CA TYR A 36 -12.83 -8.71 -18.75
C TYR A 36 -14.06 -7.82 -18.71
N ALA A 37 -14.74 -7.67 -17.58
CA ALA A 37 -15.99 -6.89 -17.50
C ALA A 37 -15.79 -5.40 -17.15
N GLY A 38 -14.55 -4.90 -17.12
CA GLY A 38 -14.26 -3.47 -16.96
C GLY A 38 -13.94 -3.00 -15.54
N GLY A 39 -14.30 -3.81 -14.54
CA GLY A 39 -14.19 -3.47 -13.13
C GLY A 39 -12.99 -4.10 -12.42
N ARG A 40 -12.92 -3.91 -11.10
CA ARG A 40 -11.89 -4.51 -10.24
C ARG A 40 -11.98 -6.03 -10.30
N VAL A 41 -10.84 -6.65 -10.58
CA VAL A 41 -10.56 -8.08 -10.40
C VAL A 41 -9.94 -8.25 -9.02
N ASP A 42 -10.72 -8.74 -8.05
CA ASP A 42 -10.22 -9.07 -6.70
C ASP A 42 -10.03 -10.58 -6.51
N GLY A 43 -9.31 -11.00 -5.48
CA GLY A 43 -9.19 -12.43 -5.13
C GLY A 43 -8.04 -13.18 -5.81
N HIS A 44 -7.39 -12.55 -6.79
CA HIS A 44 -6.25 -13.13 -7.50
C HIS A 44 -5.13 -13.55 -6.54
N TRP A 45 -4.56 -14.75 -6.73
CA TRP A 45 -3.59 -15.33 -5.80
C TRP A 45 -2.39 -14.42 -5.50
N TYR A 46 -1.88 -13.72 -6.51
CA TYR A 46 -0.77 -12.76 -6.40
C TYR A 46 -1.22 -11.35 -5.95
N TRP A 47 -2.16 -10.73 -6.67
CA TRP A 47 -2.63 -9.36 -6.40
C TRP A 47 -3.58 -9.22 -5.19
N GLY A 48 -3.98 -10.35 -4.63
CA GLY A 48 -4.78 -10.46 -3.42
C GLY A 48 -6.16 -9.81 -3.54
N ARG A 49 -6.72 -9.45 -2.37
CA ARG A 49 -8.03 -8.81 -2.29
C ARG A 49 -8.02 -7.35 -2.72
N SER A 50 -6.87 -6.67 -2.65
CA SER A 50 -6.68 -5.29 -3.15
C SER A 50 -6.97 -5.20 -4.65
N GLY A 51 -6.72 -6.29 -5.39
CA GLY A 51 -7.18 -6.48 -6.75
C GLY A 51 -6.48 -5.59 -7.77
N VAL A 52 -6.86 -5.83 -9.03
CA VAL A 52 -6.32 -5.15 -10.21
C VAL A 52 -7.44 -4.60 -11.07
N VAL A 53 -7.23 -3.45 -11.71
CA VAL A 53 -8.06 -2.95 -12.81
C VAL A 53 -7.20 -2.87 -14.06
N PHE A 54 -7.72 -3.38 -15.17
CA PHE A 54 -7.06 -3.25 -16.46
C PHE A 54 -7.56 -1.99 -17.14
N ASP A 55 -6.66 -1.04 -17.37
CA ASP A 55 -6.95 0.11 -18.19
C ASP A 55 -7.08 -0.33 -19.66
N LEU A 56 -8.21 0.00 -20.27
CA LEU A 56 -8.48 -0.33 -21.67
C LEU A 56 -7.98 0.77 -22.61
N ASP A 57 -7.58 1.93 -22.10
CA ASP A 57 -6.96 2.96 -22.92
C ASP A 57 -5.59 2.50 -23.44
N GLY A 58 -5.39 2.67 -24.75
CA GLY A 58 -4.17 2.24 -25.43
C GLY A 58 -3.90 0.72 -25.42
N ILE A 59 -4.91 -0.12 -25.17
CA ILE A 59 -4.72 -1.57 -25.14
C ILE A 59 -4.35 -2.13 -26.53
N GLU A 60 -3.32 -2.98 -26.56
CA GLU A 60 -2.85 -3.67 -27.76
C GLU A 60 -3.34 -5.12 -27.79
N ILE A 61 -3.99 -5.50 -28.89
CA ILE A 61 -4.51 -6.86 -29.09
C ILE A 61 -4.26 -7.24 -30.55
N ASP A 62 -3.58 -8.37 -30.77
CA ASP A 62 -3.31 -8.86 -32.11
C ASP A 62 -4.64 -9.21 -32.84
N LYS A 63 -4.73 -8.98 -34.15
CA LYS A 63 -5.94 -9.30 -34.93
C LYS A 63 -5.57 -9.97 -36.26
N PRO A 64 -6.01 -11.22 -36.51
CA PRO A 64 -6.75 -12.11 -35.59
C PRO A 64 -5.87 -12.62 -34.45
N THR A 65 -6.47 -12.94 -33.28
CA THR A 65 -5.77 -13.54 -32.13
C THR A 65 -6.12 -15.03 -32.01
N ALA A 66 -5.18 -15.86 -31.58
CA ALA A 66 -5.40 -17.27 -31.31
C ALA A 66 -6.29 -17.47 -30.07
N LEU A 67 -7.20 -18.44 -30.15
CA LEU A 67 -7.88 -19.01 -28.98
C LEU A 67 -7.17 -20.31 -28.58
N LEU A 68 -6.74 -20.39 -27.32
CA LEU A 68 -6.02 -21.54 -26.77
C LEU A 68 -6.84 -22.25 -25.68
N GLU A 69 -6.44 -23.47 -25.35
CA GLU A 69 -6.93 -24.21 -24.19
C GLU A 69 -5.88 -24.14 -23.07
N GLU A 70 -6.32 -23.81 -21.84
CA GLU A 70 -5.53 -23.88 -20.61
C GLU A 70 -4.18 -23.15 -20.64
N HIS A 71 -4.11 -22.04 -21.37
CA HIS A 71 -2.88 -21.24 -21.56
C HIS A 71 -1.69 -22.01 -22.16
N PHE A 72 -1.97 -23.14 -22.83
CA PHE A 72 -0.96 -23.92 -23.53
C PHE A 72 -0.88 -23.48 -25.00
N GLY A 73 0.24 -22.86 -25.39
CA GLY A 73 0.47 -22.41 -26.76
C GLY A 73 0.41 -23.53 -27.83
N SER A 74 0.60 -24.79 -27.43
CA SER A 74 0.43 -25.95 -28.31
C SER A 74 -1.03 -26.38 -28.51
N SER A 75 -1.94 -25.95 -27.63
CA SER A 75 -3.37 -26.29 -27.62
C SER A 75 -4.21 -25.23 -28.32
N ARG A 76 -3.96 -25.03 -29.61
CA ARG A 76 -4.78 -24.15 -30.46
C ARG A 76 -6.17 -24.76 -30.69
N ILE A 77 -7.21 -23.99 -30.39
CA ILE A 77 -8.61 -24.48 -30.50
C ILE A 77 -9.51 -23.54 -31.30
N GLY A 78 -9.11 -22.30 -31.56
CA GLY A 78 -9.95 -21.36 -32.29
C GLY A 78 -9.20 -20.12 -32.77
N VAL A 79 -9.96 -19.25 -33.43
CA VAL A 79 -9.52 -17.93 -33.89
C VAL A 79 -10.51 -16.90 -33.37
N VAL A 80 -10.02 -15.94 -32.59
CA VAL A 80 -10.77 -14.76 -32.19
C VAL A 80 -10.82 -13.81 -33.38
N GLN A 81 -12.04 -13.52 -33.85
CA GLN A 81 -12.30 -12.68 -35.03
C GLN A 81 -12.58 -11.24 -34.62
N THR A 82 -13.35 -11.08 -33.55
CA THR A 82 -13.81 -9.77 -33.07
C THR A 82 -13.43 -9.60 -31.62
N VAL A 83 -12.90 -8.42 -31.31
CA VAL A 83 -12.62 -7.97 -29.94
C VAL A 83 -13.20 -6.56 -29.79
N ASP A 84 -14.12 -6.39 -28.85
CA ASP A 84 -14.66 -5.10 -28.41
C ASP A 84 -14.02 -4.75 -27.07
N THR A 85 -13.50 -3.52 -26.96
CA THR A 85 -12.80 -3.00 -25.78
C THR A 85 -13.52 -1.81 -25.14
N ASN A 86 -14.80 -1.58 -25.47
CA ASN A 86 -15.59 -0.45 -24.96
C ASN A 86 -16.03 -0.64 -23.51
N GLY A 87 -15.13 -0.32 -22.57
CA GLY A 87 -15.37 -0.42 -21.13
C GLY A 87 -15.33 -1.85 -20.57
N LYS A 88 -15.23 -2.86 -21.44
CA LYS A 88 -15.01 -4.28 -21.15
C LYS A 88 -14.29 -4.92 -22.34
N ILE A 89 -13.76 -6.13 -22.18
CA ILE A 89 -13.17 -6.93 -23.26
C ILE A 89 -14.13 -8.08 -23.58
N ASP A 90 -14.87 -7.94 -24.67
CA ASP A 90 -15.70 -9.00 -25.24
C ASP A 90 -15.04 -9.57 -26.49
N VAL A 91 -15.07 -10.90 -26.61
CA VAL A 91 -14.49 -11.62 -27.74
C VAL A 91 -15.51 -12.53 -28.40
N SER A 92 -15.37 -12.69 -29.71
CA SER A 92 -16.09 -13.72 -30.46
C SER A 92 -15.28 -14.24 -31.63
N GLY A 93 -15.56 -15.46 -32.04
CA GLY A 93 -14.84 -16.08 -33.12
C GLY A 93 -15.34 -17.48 -33.44
N ASP A 94 -14.46 -18.24 -34.09
CA ASP A 94 -14.76 -19.59 -34.56
C ASP A 94 -13.78 -20.59 -33.95
N PHE A 95 -14.29 -21.74 -33.54
CA PHE A 95 -13.47 -22.91 -33.24
C PHE A 95 -12.82 -23.45 -34.51
N LEU A 96 -11.64 -24.03 -34.36
CA LEU A 96 -11.00 -24.86 -35.38
C LEU A 96 -11.77 -26.17 -35.52
N THR A 97 -11.48 -26.91 -36.58
CA THR A 97 -12.06 -28.24 -36.84
C THR A 97 -11.11 -29.37 -36.42
N ASN A 98 -10.14 -29.07 -35.54
CA ASN A 98 -9.21 -30.08 -35.04
C ASN A 98 -9.83 -30.85 -33.86
N ALA A 99 -9.23 -31.98 -33.51
CA ALA A 99 -9.76 -32.86 -32.45
C ALA A 99 -9.95 -32.14 -31.11
N LYS A 100 -8.98 -31.31 -30.69
CA LYS A 100 -9.06 -30.55 -29.43
C LYS A 100 -10.25 -29.59 -29.38
N ALA A 101 -10.46 -28.83 -30.46
CA ALA A 101 -11.60 -27.92 -30.53
C ALA A 101 -12.93 -28.68 -30.54
N GLN A 102 -13.00 -29.85 -31.18
CA GLN A 102 -14.19 -30.69 -31.17
C GLN A 102 -14.53 -31.23 -29.78
N GLU A 103 -13.52 -31.58 -28.98
CA GLU A 103 -13.70 -31.99 -27.58
C GLU A 103 -14.32 -30.86 -26.74
N ILE A 104 -13.74 -29.65 -26.78
CA ILE A 104 -14.30 -28.47 -26.09
C ILE A 104 -15.74 -28.19 -26.52
N VAL A 105 -16.05 -28.32 -27.80
CA VAL A 105 -17.40 -28.10 -28.32
C VAL A 105 -18.38 -29.15 -27.82
N GLN A 106 -17.97 -30.42 -27.82
CA GLN A 106 -18.80 -31.52 -27.32
C GLN A 106 -19.06 -31.38 -25.83
N ASP A 107 -18.01 -31.15 -25.03
CA ASP A 107 -18.12 -30.94 -23.59
C ASP A 107 -19.02 -29.73 -23.27
N SER A 108 -18.91 -28.65 -24.05
CA SER A 108 -19.79 -27.49 -23.91
C SER A 108 -21.24 -27.82 -24.29
N ASP A 109 -21.47 -28.65 -25.32
CA ASP A 109 -22.81 -29.11 -25.70
C ASP A 109 -23.43 -30.04 -24.64
N ASP A 110 -22.60 -30.76 -23.89
CA ASP A 110 -22.96 -31.58 -22.73
C ASP A 110 -23.11 -30.76 -21.43
N GLY A 111 -22.84 -29.45 -21.49
CA GLY A 111 -23.07 -28.50 -20.39
C GLY A 111 -21.87 -28.23 -19.49
N PHE A 112 -20.65 -28.59 -19.93
CA PHE A 112 -19.44 -28.27 -19.19
C PHE A 112 -19.22 -26.74 -19.09
N PRO A 113 -19.01 -26.17 -17.88
CA PRO A 113 -19.03 -24.73 -17.64
C PRO A 113 -17.67 -24.07 -17.88
N PHE A 114 -17.18 -24.11 -19.11
CA PHE A 114 -15.92 -23.48 -19.46
C PHE A 114 -15.89 -21.97 -19.14
N GLN A 115 -14.71 -21.49 -18.77
CA GLN A 115 -14.46 -20.08 -18.44
C GLN A 115 -13.55 -19.44 -19.49
N MET A 116 -13.78 -18.16 -19.77
CA MET A 116 -12.86 -17.34 -20.56
C MET A 116 -11.71 -16.86 -19.68
N SER A 117 -10.51 -16.84 -20.23
CA SER A 117 -9.32 -16.29 -19.57
C SER A 117 -8.45 -15.54 -20.58
N MET A 118 -7.49 -14.76 -20.08
CA MET A 118 -6.51 -14.04 -20.88
C MET A 118 -5.14 -14.01 -20.22
N MET A 119 -4.11 -13.82 -21.03
CA MET A 119 -2.81 -13.35 -20.54
C MET A 119 -2.68 -11.87 -20.87
N ILE A 120 -2.56 -11.04 -19.83
CA ILE A 120 -2.38 -9.59 -19.94
C ILE A 120 -0.95 -9.20 -19.56
N ASP A 121 -0.26 -8.52 -20.45
CA ASP A 121 1.10 -8.04 -20.25
C ASP A 121 1.07 -6.52 -20.04
N PRO A 122 1.18 -6.01 -18.79
CA PRO A 122 1.07 -4.58 -18.52
C PRO A 122 2.32 -3.83 -18.96
N GLY A 123 2.15 -2.74 -19.72
CA GLY A 123 3.26 -1.84 -20.07
C GLY A 123 3.79 -1.08 -18.85
N SER A 124 2.91 -0.74 -17.90
CA SER A 124 3.30 -0.28 -16.57
C SER A 124 2.26 -0.65 -15.50
N ILE A 125 2.71 -0.63 -14.25
CA ILE A 125 1.90 -0.94 -13.08
C ILE A 125 1.84 0.30 -12.20
N GLU A 126 0.64 0.77 -11.90
CA GLU A 126 0.38 1.91 -11.01
C GLU A 126 -0.28 1.40 -9.72
N GLU A 127 0.28 1.78 -8.56
CA GLU A 127 -0.30 1.47 -7.27
C GLU A 127 -1.01 2.70 -6.69
N VAL A 128 -2.31 2.55 -6.40
CA VAL A 128 -3.11 3.61 -5.78
C VAL A 128 -3.23 3.31 -4.29
N SER A 129 -2.64 4.17 -3.46
CA SER A 129 -2.64 4.01 -2.01
C SER A 129 -4.03 4.23 -1.38
N GLN A 130 -4.21 3.74 -0.15
CA GLN A 130 -5.44 3.94 0.62
C GLN A 130 -5.80 5.43 0.75
N GLY A 131 -7.10 5.75 0.65
CA GLY A 131 -7.61 7.12 0.71
C GLY A 131 -7.33 7.97 -0.54
N LYS A 132 -6.81 7.36 -1.61
CA LYS A 132 -6.71 7.95 -2.94
C LYS A 132 -7.73 7.31 -3.87
N SER A 133 -8.13 8.04 -4.89
CA SER A 133 -9.01 7.54 -5.95
C SER A 133 -8.40 7.78 -7.32
N VAL A 134 -8.73 6.90 -8.26
CA VAL A 134 -8.31 6.98 -9.66
C VAL A 134 -9.51 6.71 -10.55
N THR A 135 -9.59 7.35 -11.71
CA THR A 135 -10.59 7.03 -12.73
C THR A 135 -9.96 6.20 -13.83
N VAL A 136 -10.54 5.03 -14.12
CA VAL A 136 -10.09 4.09 -15.15
C VAL A 136 -11.32 3.53 -15.85
N ASN A 137 -11.31 3.41 -17.18
CA ASN A 137 -12.47 2.94 -17.97
C ASN A 137 -13.78 3.72 -17.70
N GLY A 138 -13.69 4.99 -17.28
CA GLY A 138 -14.86 5.80 -16.89
C GLY A 138 -15.46 5.46 -15.52
N GLN A 139 -14.80 4.63 -14.71
CA GLN A 139 -15.19 4.27 -13.35
C GLN A 139 -14.19 4.82 -12.33
N SER A 140 -14.66 5.25 -11.16
CA SER A 140 -13.81 5.69 -10.05
C SER A 140 -13.51 4.50 -9.13
N PHE A 141 -12.23 4.31 -8.80
CA PHE A 141 -11.74 3.26 -7.91
C PHE A 141 -11.00 3.88 -6.74
N GLU A 142 -11.28 3.41 -5.52
CA GLU A 142 -10.56 3.80 -4.30
C GLU A 142 -9.44 2.79 -4.00
N GLY A 143 -8.28 3.29 -3.58
CA GLY A 143 -7.17 2.48 -3.12
C GLY A 143 -7.43 1.83 -1.75
N PRO A 144 -6.72 0.74 -1.40
CA PRO A 144 -5.61 0.15 -2.14
C PRO A 144 -6.07 -0.66 -3.37
N ILE A 145 -5.48 -0.36 -4.53
CA ILE A 145 -5.73 -1.06 -5.79
C ILE A 145 -4.55 -0.92 -6.75
N THR A 146 -4.33 -1.92 -7.60
CA THR A 146 -3.33 -1.89 -8.67
C THR A 146 -4.00 -1.60 -10.01
N ILE A 147 -3.42 -0.72 -10.82
CA ILE A 147 -3.87 -0.46 -12.19
C ILE A 147 -2.80 -0.94 -13.16
N PHE A 148 -3.21 -1.79 -14.11
CA PHE A 148 -2.38 -2.16 -15.25
C PHE A 148 -2.64 -1.18 -16.38
N ARG A 149 -1.59 -0.50 -16.84
CA ARG A 149 -1.64 0.55 -17.87
C ARG A 149 -0.94 0.09 -19.14
N GLN A 150 -1.39 0.61 -20.29
CA GLN A 150 -0.78 0.35 -21.60
C GLN A 150 -0.64 -1.15 -21.86
N ASN A 151 -1.77 -1.85 -21.75
CA ASN A 151 -1.80 -3.30 -21.68
C ASN A 151 -1.63 -3.93 -23.06
N ARG A 152 -0.97 -5.08 -23.13
CA ARG A 152 -0.97 -5.95 -24.31
C ARG A 152 -1.61 -7.30 -23.98
N ILE A 153 -2.65 -7.68 -24.73
CA ILE A 153 -3.25 -9.01 -24.63
C ILE A 153 -2.51 -9.96 -25.56
N ARG A 154 -1.91 -11.00 -24.99
CA ARG A 154 -1.10 -11.97 -25.73
C ARG A 154 -1.91 -13.16 -26.26
N GLU A 155 -2.92 -13.56 -25.50
CA GLU A 155 -3.76 -14.71 -25.81
C GLU A 155 -5.11 -14.60 -25.09
N PHE A 156 -6.13 -15.19 -25.72
CA PHE A 156 -7.38 -15.55 -25.07
C PHE A 156 -7.45 -17.06 -24.93
N THR A 157 -7.97 -17.54 -23.81
CA THR A 157 -7.99 -18.95 -23.48
C THR A 157 -9.34 -19.42 -22.96
N ILE A 158 -9.67 -20.67 -23.27
CA ILE A 158 -10.73 -21.42 -22.61
C ILE A 158 -10.09 -22.29 -21.54
N CYS A 159 -10.61 -22.20 -20.32
CA CYS A 159 -10.15 -22.98 -19.18
C CYS A 159 -11.31 -23.81 -18.59
N SER A 160 -10.98 -25.02 -18.16
CA SER A 160 -11.87 -25.90 -17.40
C SER A 160 -12.11 -25.33 -15.99
N THR A 161 -11.07 -24.78 -15.39
CA THR A 161 -11.12 -23.99 -14.17
C THR A 161 -10.24 -22.77 -14.33
N GLY A 162 -10.77 -21.58 -14.10
CA GLY A 162 -9.96 -20.38 -14.08
C GLY A 162 -8.80 -20.47 -13.10
N ALA A 163 -7.68 -19.81 -13.42
CA ALA A 163 -6.48 -19.77 -12.59
C ALA A 163 -6.75 -19.21 -11.17
N ASP A 164 -7.84 -18.46 -10.99
CA ASP A 164 -8.28 -17.98 -9.71
C ASP A 164 -9.73 -18.41 -9.38
N ARG A 165 -9.88 -19.07 -8.23
CA ARG A 165 -11.17 -19.56 -7.73
C ARG A 165 -12.06 -18.44 -7.15
N ASN A 166 -11.55 -17.21 -7.03
CA ASN A 166 -12.27 -16.10 -6.38
C ASN A 166 -12.22 -14.77 -7.16
N THR A 167 -11.88 -14.76 -8.45
CA THR A 167 -11.98 -13.55 -9.27
C THR A 167 -13.45 -13.19 -9.48
N SER A 168 -13.93 -12.20 -8.74
CA SER A 168 -15.22 -11.56 -9.00
C SER A 168 -14.96 -10.23 -9.72
N ILE A 169 -15.52 -10.05 -10.92
CA ILE A 169 -15.44 -8.75 -11.59
C ILE A 169 -16.66 -7.94 -11.13
N LYS A 170 -16.44 -6.99 -10.23
CA LYS A 170 -17.47 -6.00 -9.88
C LYS A 170 -17.50 -4.92 -10.95
N ALA A 171 -18.24 -5.18 -12.02
CA ALA A 171 -18.54 -4.17 -13.03
C ALA A 171 -19.52 -3.15 -12.44
N PHE A 172 -19.05 -1.93 -12.14
CA PHE A 172 -19.94 -0.82 -11.83
C PHE A 172 -20.40 -0.18 -13.14
N SER A 173 -21.61 -0.48 -13.62
CA SER A 173 -22.14 0.11 -14.87
C SER A 173 -22.24 1.64 -14.74
N GLY A 174 -21.17 2.36 -15.10
CA GLY A 174 -21.08 3.80 -15.11
C GLY A 174 -21.61 4.37 -16.43
N LYS A 175 -22.91 4.19 -16.70
CA LYS A 175 -23.65 5.06 -17.64
C LYS A 175 -25.03 5.34 -17.07
N ALA A 176 -25.31 6.62 -16.82
CA ALA A 176 -26.63 7.09 -16.41
C ALA A 176 -27.65 6.74 -17.50
N ASN A 177 -28.62 5.89 -17.16
CA ASN A 177 -29.78 5.62 -18.01
C ASN A 177 -30.84 6.71 -17.72
N PRO A 178 -31.25 7.55 -18.70
CA PRO A 178 -32.24 8.60 -18.48
C PRO A 178 -33.68 8.08 -18.36
N ASN A 179 -33.91 6.77 -18.35
CA ASN A 179 -35.24 6.19 -18.10
C ASN A 179 -35.12 4.93 -17.21
N PRO A 180 -35.50 5.00 -15.92
CA PRO A 180 -35.51 3.83 -15.07
C PRO A 180 -36.78 3.01 -15.32
N THR A 181 -36.65 1.91 -16.05
CA THR A 181 -37.54 0.78 -15.78
C THR A 181 -37.17 0.24 -14.41
N LYS A 182 -38.11 0.36 -13.47
CA LYS A 182 -38.02 -0.23 -12.14
C LYS A 182 -37.92 -1.74 -12.28
N GLU A 183 -36.77 -2.30 -11.92
CA GLU A 183 -36.70 -3.70 -11.50
C GLU A 183 -36.55 -3.70 -9.98
N ASP A 184 -37.45 -4.44 -9.32
CA ASP A 184 -37.53 -4.61 -7.88
C ASP A 184 -36.31 -5.37 -7.34
N THR A 185 -35.16 -4.67 -7.25
CA THR A 185 -34.09 -5.07 -6.34
C THR A 185 -34.38 -4.38 -5.03
N ASN A 186 -34.62 -5.16 -3.97
CA ASN A 186 -35.09 -4.71 -2.67
C ASN A 186 -34.18 -3.60 -2.10
N VAL A 187 -34.56 -2.34 -2.38
CA VAL A 187 -33.84 -1.08 -2.09
C VAL A 187 -33.46 -0.97 -0.61
N THR A 188 -34.21 -1.67 0.23
CA THR A 188 -34.08 -1.73 1.68
C THR A 188 -32.76 -2.32 2.16
N GLU A 189 -32.14 -3.28 1.46
CA GLU A 189 -30.89 -3.89 1.95
C GLU A 189 -29.66 -3.01 1.64
N LEU A 190 -29.72 -2.25 0.54
CA LEU A 190 -28.64 -1.34 0.15
C LEU A 190 -28.65 -0.07 1.01
N GLU A 191 -29.83 0.44 1.35
CA GLU A 191 -30.01 1.53 2.31
C GLU A 191 -29.54 1.13 3.72
N LYS A 192 -29.86 -0.09 4.18
CA LYS A 192 -29.36 -0.62 5.47
C LYS A 192 -27.83 -0.75 5.47
N ALA A 193 -27.23 -1.24 4.39
CA ALA A 193 -25.78 -1.38 4.31
C ALA A 193 -25.08 -0.01 4.32
N GLN A 194 -25.65 1.00 3.65
CA GLN A 194 -25.13 2.37 3.65
C GLN A 194 -25.24 3.00 5.04
N GLN A 195 -26.37 2.86 5.72
CA GLN A 195 -26.55 3.34 7.10
C GLN A 195 -25.60 2.65 8.08
N ALA A 196 -25.39 1.34 7.94
CA ALA A 196 -24.45 0.60 8.77
C ALA A 196 -23.01 1.07 8.57
N LYS A 197 -22.63 1.42 7.32
CA LYS A 197 -21.32 1.98 7.01
C LYS A 197 -21.13 3.37 7.63
N GLU A 198 -22.11 4.26 7.49
CA GLU A 198 -22.06 5.60 8.09
C GLU A 198 -21.99 5.55 9.62
N GLN A 199 -22.70 4.60 10.24
CA GLN A 199 -22.64 4.37 11.67
C GLN A 199 -21.25 3.88 12.11
N ALA A 200 -20.67 2.91 11.38
CA ALA A 200 -19.33 2.40 11.68
C ALA A 200 -18.24 3.47 11.51
N GLU A 201 -18.38 4.37 10.53
CA GLU A 201 -17.47 5.50 10.35
C GLU A 201 -17.54 6.50 11.50
N ARG A 202 -18.75 6.81 12.00
CA ARG A 202 -18.92 7.66 13.19
C ARG A 202 -18.31 7.02 14.43
N GLU A 203 -18.61 5.74 14.68
CA GLU A 203 -18.05 5.01 15.84
C GLU A 203 -16.52 4.95 15.80
N ARG A 204 -15.93 4.78 14.60
CA ARG A 204 -14.48 4.86 14.42
C ARG A 204 -13.93 6.24 14.76
N ASP A 205 -14.57 7.31 14.28
CA ASP A 205 -14.10 8.68 14.49
C ASP A 205 -14.23 9.11 15.96
N ASP A 206 -15.30 8.69 16.62
CA ASP A 206 -15.49 8.87 18.06
C ASP A 206 -14.42 8.10 18.85
N ALA A 207 -14.16 6.83 18.50
CA ALA A 207 -13.12 6.02 19.15
C ALA A 207 -11.70 6.60 18.94
N LEU A 208 -11.40 7.15 17.77
CA LEU A 208 -10.12 7.83 17.51
C LEU A 208 -9.99 9.11 18.33
N THR A 209 -11.08 9.86 18.49
CA THR A 209 -11.12 11.07 19.32
C THR A 209 -10.90 10.73 20.79
N GLU A 210 -11.61 9.72 21.31
CA GLU A 210 -11.46 9.23 22.67
C GLU A 210 -10.04 8.69 22.92
N LEU A 211 -9.48 7.92 21.99
CA LEU A 211 -8.11 7.42 22.08
C LEU A 211 -7.09 8.57 22.15
N LYS A 212 -7.27 9.62 21.36
CA LYS A 212 -6.39 10.80 21.38
C LYS A 212 -6.48 11.52 22.72
N GLN A 213 -7.68 11.69 23.26
CA GLN A 213 -7.88 12.29 24.59
C GLN A 213 -7.27 11.43 25.69
N PHE A 214 -7.48 10.10 25.66
CA PHE A 214 -6.91 9.17 26.63
C PHE A 214 -5.37 9.19 26.60
N LYS A 215 -4.76 9.19 25.40
CA LYS A 215 -3.30 9.30 25.27
C LYS A 215 -2.77 10.63 25.80
N ALA A 216 -3.44 11.74 25.51
CA ALA A 216 -3.05 13.05 26.02
C ALA A 216 -3.14 13.12 27.55
N GLN A 217 -4.23 12.60 28.13
CA GLN A 217 -4.39 12.54 29.58
C GLN A 217 -3.33 11.65 30.22
N LYS A 218 -3.11 10.45 29.68
CA LYS A 218 -2.07 9.53 30.15
C LYS A 218 -0.69 10.20 30.16
N ARG A 219 -0.33 10.91 29.08
CA ARG A 219 0.96 11.63 29.02
C ARG A 219 1.04 12.75 30.06
N ALA A 220 -0.04 13.49 30.27
CA ALA A 220 -0.08 14.54 31.31
C ALA A 220 0.12 13.96 32.72
N ASP A 221 -0.50 12.81 33.00
CA ASP A 221 -0.34 12.10 34.27
C ASP A 221 1.09 11.58 34.44
N GLU A 222 1.69 11.01 33.38
CA GLU A 222 3.08 10.54 33.39
C GLU A 222 4.09 11.67 33.62
N ILE A 223 3.87 12.85 33.00
CA ILE A 223 4.69 14.05 33.24
C ILE A 223 4.57 14.50 34.70
N THR A 224 3.35 14.57 35.23
CA THR A 224 3.10 14.97 36.62
C THR A 224 3.73 14.00 37.64
N ALA A 225 3.65 12.70 37.35
CA ALA A 225 4.31 11.67 38.15
C ALA A 225 5.83 11.82 38.12
N LEU A 226 6.41 12.11 36.94
CA LEU A 226 7.84 12.33 36.79
C LEU A 226 8.32 13.59 37.53
N GLU A 227 7.57 14.69 37.49
CA GLU A 227 7.85 15.90 38.29
C GLU A 227 7.91 15.59 39.79
N THR A 228 6.94 14.81 40.26
CA THR A 228 6.83 14.38 41.66
C THR A 228 8.01 13.49 42.06
N GLU A 229 8.35 12.50 41.23
CA GLU A 229 9.45 11.55 41.47
C GLU A 229 10.81 12.26 41.53
N LEU A 230 11.05 13.18 40.59
CA LEU A 230 12.30 13.94 40.50
C LEU A 230 12.36 15.13 41.47
N LYS A 231 11.25 15.43 42.16
CA LYS A 231 11.10 16.62 43.03
C LYS A 231 11.46 17.93 42.31
N THR A 232 11.01 18.04 41.05
CA THR A 232 11.26 19.19 40.19
C THR A 232 9.96 19.69 39.56
N GLN A 233 10.01 20.87 38.97
CA GLN A 233 8.92 21.42 38.15
C GLN A 233 9.48 21.73 36.77
N PHE A 234 8.89 21.14 35.74
CA PHE A 234 9.24 21.39 34.36
C PHE A 234 8.67 22.74 33.90
N SER A 235 9.38 23.41 33.00
CA SER A 235 8.87 24.63 32.37
C SER A 235 7.65 24.32 31.49
N ALA A 236 6.86 25.33 31.16
CA ALA A 236 5.73 25.17 30.23
C ALA A 236 6.20 24.66 28.84
N GLU A 237 7.38 25.11 28.41
CA GLU A 237 8.02 24.68 27.16
C GLU A 237 8.39 23.20 27.20
N ASP A 238 8.98 22.73 28.31
CA ASP A 238 9.32 21.32 28.50
C ASP A 238 8.08 20.44 28.56
N LYS A 239 7.02 20.86 29.28
CA LYS A 239 5.75 20.12 29.32
C LYS A 239 5.13 19.99 27.94
N THR A 240 5.22 21.03 27.12
CA THR A 240 4.74 21.00 25.74
C THR A 240 5.57 20.03 24.90
N ALA A 241 6.90 20.07 25.02
CA ALA A 241 7.79 19.13 24.32
C ALA A 241 7.53 17.68 24.74
N TYR A 242 7.41 17.41 26.05
CA TYR A 242 7.07 16.10 26.59
C TYR A 242 5.68 15.63 26.20
N THR A 243 4.72 16.52 25.99
CA THR A 243 3.38 16.13 25.54
C THR A 243 3.40 15.70 24.07
N ASN A 244 4.17 16.40 23.25
CA ASN A 244 4.16 16.23 21.79
C ASN A 244 5.12 15.16 21.26
N MET A 245 6.07 14.67 22.07
CA MET A 245 7.01 13.64 21.64
C MET A 245 6.41 12.22 21.65
N ASP A 246 6.99 11.31 20.87
CA ASP A 246 6.56 9.90 20.83
C ASP A 246 6.72 9.17 22.18
N ASP A 247 5.86 8.16 22.43
CA ASP A 247 5.82 7.38 23.67
C ASP A 247 7.18 6.73 24.02
N SER A 248 7.89 6.20 23.01
CA SER A 248 9.19 5.56 23.19
C SER A 248 10.27 6.59 23.57
N VAL A 249 10.22 7.77 22.96
CA VAL A 249 11.15 8.88 23.23
C VAL A 249 10.93 9.42 24.63
N PHE A 250 9.66 9.64 25.01
CA PHE A 250 9.31 10.07 26.37
C PHE A 250 9.77 9.04 27.41
N THR A 251 9.52 7.76 27.18
CA THR A 251 9.95 6.68 28.08
C THR A 251 11.47 6.67 28.26
N PHE A 252 12.22 6.81 27.16
CA PHE A 252 13.68 6.90 27.20
C PHE A 252 14.16 8.14 27.96
N ALA A 253 13.61 9.31 27.65
CA ALA A 253 13.97 10.57 28.31
C ALA A 253 13.69 10.52 29.82
N ALA A 254 12.50 10.03 30.21
CA ALA A 254 12.13 9.85 31.61
C ALA A 254 13.08 8.87 32.33
N LYS A 255 13.50 7.78 31.68
CA LYS A 255 14.49 6.85 32.23
C LYS A 255 15.85 7.52 32.46
N GLN A 256 16.33 8.31 31.51
CA GLN A 256 17.61 9.02 31.66
C GLN A 256 17.53 10.04 32.80
N LEU A 257 16.45 10.82 32.88
CA LEU A 257 16.24 11.80 33.95
C LEU A 257 16.28 11.15 35.35
N ARG A 258 15.64 9.98 35.51
CA ARG A 258 15.70 9.19 36.75
C ARG A 258 17.11 8.73 37.11
N GLN A 259 17.90 8.30 36.12
CA GLN A 259 19.28 7.87 36.37
C GLN A 259 20.16 9.02 36.86
N PHE A 260 20.01 10.21 36.27
CA PHE A 260 20.78 11.37 36.69
C PHE A 260 20.32 11.94 38.04
N SER A 261 19.02 11.90 38.35
CA SER A 261 18.51 12.36 39.65
C SER A 261 18.84 11.42 40.81
N ALA A 262 18.89 10.10 40.57
CA ALA A 262 19.31 9.11 41.56
C ALA A 262 20.78 9.26 41.99
N SER A 263 21.59 9.95 41.20
CA SER A 263 23.01 10.22 41.51
C SER A 263 23.19 11.31 42.60
N ASN A 264 22.12 12.00 43.01
CA ASN A 264 22.15 13.05 44.04
C ASN A 264 21.66 12.61 45.43
N THR A 265 21.34 11.33 45.65
CA THR A 265 21.06 10.80 46.99
C THR A 265 22.24 10.00 47.53
N GLN A 266 22.98 10.65 48.44
CA GLN A 266 24.06 10.14 49.30
C GLN A 266 25.42 9.79 48.65
N PRO A 267 26.54 10.27 49.23
CA PRO A 267 27.85 9.71 48.92
C PRO A 267 27.88 8.25 49.41
N PRO A 268 28.42 7.29 48.65
CA PRO A 268 28.66 5.95 49.18
C PRO A 268 29.73 6.05 50.28
N ALA A 269 29.29 5.82 51.52
CA ALA A 269 30.20 5.51 52.61
C ALA A 269 30.88 4.18 52.29
N GLY A 270 32.22 4.21 52.17
CA GLY A 270 33.08 3.05 52.22
C GLY A 270 33.18 2.23 50.94
N GLN A 271 33.99 2.69 49.98
CA GLN A 271 34.81 1.77 49.19
C GLN A 271 36.24 2.32 49.10
N GLN A 272 37.17 1.44 49.45
CA GLN A 272 38.60 1.69 49.55
C GLN A 272 39.15 2.24 48.23
N GLN A 273 40.00 3.25 48.35
CA GLN A 273 40.83 3.78 47.29
C GLN A 273 41.69 2.66 46.71
N GLN A 274 41.35 2.19 45.52
CA GLN A 274 42.35 1.62 44.61
C GLN A 274 42.88 2.74 43.71
N PRO A 275 44.21 2.84 43.51
CA PRO A 275 44.79 3.93 42.75
C PRO A 275 44.41 3.82 41.28
N VAL A 276 43.74 4.85 40.76
CA VAL A 276 43.61 5.10 39.33
C VAL A 276 45.02 5.21 38.71
N PRO A 277 45.29 4.56 37.56
CA PRO A 277 46.53 4.77 36.82
C PRO A 277 46.64 6.26 36.48
N ALA A 278 47.79 6.86 36.77
CA ALA A 278 48.04 8.27 36.53
C ALA A 278 47.69 8.63 35.07
N VAL A 279 46.80 9.61 34.92
CA VAL A 279 46.48 10.22 33.63
C VAL A 279 47.79 10.75 33.05
N ASN A 280 48.13 10.32 31.83
CA ASN A 280 49.32 10.80 31.14
C ASN A 280 49.28 12.36 31.11
N PRO A 281 50.31 13.07 31.59
CA PRO A 281 50.31 14.52 31.73
C PRO A 281 50.06 15.25 30.39
N ALA A 282 50.25 14.58 29.26
CA ALA A 282 49.92 15.10 27.92
C ALA A 282 48.42 15.28 27.65
N PHE A 283 47.54 14.69 28.46
CA PHE A 283 46.08 14.77 28.30
C PHE A 283 45.38 15.51 29.46
N ALA A 284 46.14 16.09 30.38
CA ALA A 284 45.60 16.85 31.51
C ALA A 284 44.72 18.04 31.05
N HIS A 285 44.96 18.55 29.85
CA HIS A 285 44.24 19.68 29.26
C HIS A 285 42.84 19.31 28.73
N LEU A 286 42.52 18.02 28.55
CA LEU A 286 41.23 17.58 28.01
C LEU A 286 40.12 17.51 29.07
N PHE A 287 40.46 17.51 30.37
CA PHE A 287 39.51 17.30 31.46
C PHE A 287 39.33 18.53 32.37
N SER A 288 39.85 19.70 31.99
CA SER A 288 39.83 20.91 32.83
C SER A 288 38.54 21.75 32.73
N HIS A 289 37.42 21.19 32.27
CA HIS A 289 36.12 21.85 32.37
C HIS A 289 35.30 21.27 33.54
N GLN A 290 35.81 21.48 34.76
CA GLN A 290 34.98 21.41 35.94
C GLN A 290 34.51 22.84 36.25
N ALA A 291 33.26 23.14 35.91
CA ALA A 291 32.63 24.41 36.30
C ALA A 291 32.42 24.40 37.81
N ASN A 292 33.33 25.03 38.56
CA ASN A 292 33.14 25.31 39.97
C ASN A 292 32.52 26.71 40.10
N PRO A 293 31.25 26.85 40.55
CA PRO A 293 30.63 28.16 40.71
C PRO A 293 31.02 28.71 42.08
N GLY A 294 32.19 29.35 42.17
CA GLY A 294 32.55 30.10 43.36
C GLY A 294 34.03 30.12 43.66
N GLN A 295 34.74 31.09 43.09
CA GLN A 295 35.66 31.98 43.82
C GLN A 295 36.27 32.98 42.83
N GLY A 296 36.11 34.26 43.14
CA GLY A 296 36.76 35.35 42.42
C GLY A 296 38.28 35.20 42.53
N GLY A 297 38.94 35.17 41.37
CA GLY A 297 40.39 35.07 41.26
C GLY A 297 40.82 35.72 39.94
N GLN A 298 41.33 36.94 40.06
CA GLN A 298 41.86 37.76 38.99
C GLN A 298 43.00 37.04 38.26
N SER A 299 42.84 36.78 36.97
CA SER A 299 43.94 36.30 36.12
C SER A 299 43.94 37.04 34.78
N ASN A 300 45.05 37.76 34.56
CA ASN A 300 45.41 38.44 33.33
C ASN A 300 45.79 37.37 32.29
N HIS A 301 44.97 37.14 31.27
CA HIS A 301 45.42 36.46 30.06
C HIS A 301 44.67 37.01 28.84
N ASN A 302 45.45 37.61 27.94
CA ASN A 302 44.99 38.29 26.75
C ASN A 302 44.88 37.30 25.56
N ASP A 303 44.13 36.21 25.75
CA ASP A 303 43.91 35.21 24.70
C ASP A 303 42.50 35.37 24.12
N THR A 304 42.42 36.08 23.00
CA THR A 304 41.22 36.14 22.16
C THR A 304 41.02 34.78 21.50
N HIS A 305 39.88 34.13 21.77
CA HIS A 305 39.51 32.86 21.17
C HIS A 305 39.58 32.90 19.63
N LYS A 306 40.05 31.82 19.00
CA LYS A 306 40.24 31.73 17.54
C LYS A 306 38.95 31.92 16.71
N PHE A 307 37.78 31.88 17.33
CA PHE A 307 36.51 32.21 16.68
C PHE A 307 36.24 33.72 16.60
N THR A 308 36.73 34.51 17.56
CA THR A 308 36.57 35.97 17.58
C THR A 308 37.54 36.68 16.64
N SER A 309 38.71 36.11 16.38
CA SER A 309 39.68 36.62 15.39
C SER A 309 39.22 36.45 13.94
N GLY A 310 38.48 35.37 13.63
CA GLY A 310 37.88 35.17 12.31
C GLY A 310 36.77 36.17 11.98
N ALA A 311 35.97 36.57 12.98
CA ALA A 311 34.90 37.55 12.81
C ALA A 311 35.43 38.99 12.61
N GLN A 312 36.55 39.36 13.24
CA GLN A 312 37.20 40.66 13.05
C GLN A 312 37.85 40.81 11.66
N ALA A 313 38.50 39.76 11.15
CA ALA A 313 39.11 39.77 9.82
C ALA A 313 38.07 39.88 8.68
N PHE A 314 36.84 39.38 8.88
CA PHE A 314 35.76 39.48 7.89
C PHE A 314 35.10 40.88 7.87
N ALA A 315 35.11 41.61 8.99
CA ALA A 315 34.58 42.96 9.08
C ALA A 315 35.50 44.01 8.42
N GLU A 316 36.83 43.81 8.43
CA GLU A 316 37.80 44.72 7.82
C GLU A 316 37.87 44.62 6.28
N GLN A 317 37.30 43.58 5.68
CA GLN A 317 37.32 43.36 4.22
C GLN A 317 36.14 44.01 3.46
N LYS A 318 35.16 44.60 4.17
CA LYS A 318 34.03 45.37 3.57
C LYS A 318 34.20 46.88 3.65
N GLY A 319 35.40 47.36 3.94
CA GLY A 319 35.74 48.78 4.08
C GLY A 319 36.75 49.32 3.06
N LYS A 320 36.77 48.78 1.83
CA LYS A 320 37.46 49.37 0.68
C LYS A 320 36.61 49.23 -0.58
#